data_AF-A0A839XTH1-F1
#
_entry.id   AF-A0A839XTH1-F1
#
_cell.length_a   1.000
_cell.length_b   1.000
_cell.length_c   1.000
_cell.angle_alpha   90.00
_cell.angle_beta   90.00
_cell.angle_gamma   90.00
#
_symmetry.space_group_name_H-M   'P 1'
#
loop_
_entity.id
_entity.type
_entity.pdbx_description
1 polymer ?
#
loop_
_entity_poly.entity_id
_entity_poly.type
_entity_poly.pdbx_seq_one_letter_code
_entity_poly.pdbx_strand_id
1 'polypeptide(L)'
;MRFVRDVHDGTIGEPEYARYLEFEAGFVDTAARLHGLAVWQAPHWRAVTRNAGALHGLTTEQTEYFAAARAAWPLAAEVSDAARRAASVLSDYAVAAAEDGGYPAVTTVLFAAETLYLTWCTRAHRDGTPPAGPIADWVALHTRDPFVSGVDALGAAVDELPADVPDDRLAAWFTGMLDAEISFHDAVYL
;
A
#
# COMPACT_ATOMS: atom_id res chain seq x y z
N MET A 1 -10.97 -1.51 9.48
CA MET A 1 -11.12 -0.10 9.06
C MET A 1 -12.50 0.11 8.46
N ARG A 2 -13.08 1.32 8.55
CA ARG A 2 -14.41 1.59 7.98
C ARG A 2 -14.38 1.50 6.46
N PHE A 3 -13.38 2.10 5.83
CA PHE A 3 -13.16 2.08 4.39
C PHE A 3 -13.28 0.67 3.78
N VAL A 4 -12.52 -0.29 4.32
CA VAL A 4 -12.53 -1.67 3.83
C VAL A 4 -13.92 -2.31 3.88
N ARG A 5 -14.69 -2.04 4.95
CA ARG A 5 -16.07 -2.56 5.05
C ARG A 5 -16.98 -1.88 4.04
N ASP A 6 -16.88 -0.56 3.90
CA ASP A 6 -17.70 0.19 2.97
C ASP A 6 -17.40 -0.22 1.51
N VAL A 7 -16.14 -0.53 1.16
CA VAL A 7 -15.78 -1.08 -0.15
C VAL A 7 -16.32 -2.49 -0.32
N HIS A 8 -16.12 -3.36 0.68
CA HIS A 8 -16.63 -4.73 0.66
C HIS A 8 -18.15 -4.79 0.49
N ASP A 9 -18.89 -3.96 1.21
CA ASP A 9 -20.36 -3.97 1.22
C ASP A 9 -20.97 -3.14 0.08
N GLY A 10 -20.14 -2.49 -0.75
CA GLY A 10 -20.62 -1.65 -1.86
C GLY A 10 -21.22 -0.31 -1.44
N THR A 11 -20.92 0.15 -0.21
CA THR A 11 -21.52 1.35 0.39
C THR A 11 -20.55 2.54 0.47
N ILE A 12 -19.31 2.40 -0.01
CA ILE A 12 -18.36 3.50 -0.09
C ILE A 12 -18.93 4.63 -0.96
N GLY A 13 -18.91 5.85 -0.43
CA GLY A 13 -19.41 7.01 -1.14
C GLY A 13 -18.42 7.54 -2.18
N GLU A 14 -18.96 8.23 -3.17
CA GLU A 14 -18.18 8.84 -4.24
C GLU A 14 -17.14 9.86 -3.72
N PRO A 15 -17.47 10.81 -2.82
CA PRO A 15 -16.46 11.73 -2.29
C PRO A 15 -15.33 11.03 -1.52
N GLU A 16 -15.66 9.98 -0.75
CA GLU A 16 -14.69 9.22 0.05
C GLU A 16 -13.70 8.48 -0.86
N TYR A 17 -14.18 7.80 -1.91
CA TYR A 17 -13.26 7.08 -2.80
C TYR A 17 -12.46 8.05 -3.70
N ALA A 18 -12.97 9.24 -4.02
CA ALA A 18 -12.17 10.27 -4.69
C ALA A 18 -11.00 10.77 -3.82
N ARG A 19 -11.23 10.98 -2.51
CA ARG A 19 -10.14 11.30 -1.55
C ARG A 19 -9.15 10.16 -1.43
N TYR A 20 -9.64 8.91 -1.36
CA TYR A 20 -8.79 7.72 -1.33
C TYR A 20 -7.82 7.68 -2.51
N LEU A 21 -8.30 7.90 -3.75
CA LEU A 21 -7.43 7.92 -4.94
C LEU A 21 -6.35 9.01 -4.88
N GLU A 22 -6.62 10.15 -4.26
CA GLU A 22 -5.64 11.22 -4.06
C GLU A 22 -4.59 10.84 -3.02
N PHE A 23 -5.01 10.26 -1.89
CA PHE A 23 -4.10 9.83 -0.84
C PHE A 23 -3.22 8.66 -1.29
N GLU A 24 -3.83 7.68 -1.95
CA GLU A 24 -3.15 6.47 -2.43
C GLU A 24 -2.13 6.79 -3.51
N ALA A 25 -2.44 7.69 -4.45
CA ALA A 25 -1.45 8.13 -5.43
C ALA A 25 -0.18 8.71 -4.76
N GLY A 26 -0.35 9.47 -3.66
CA GLY A 26 0.78 9.99 -2.88
C GLY A 26 1.57 8.91 -2.12
N PHE A 27 0.88 7.88 -1.62
CA PHE A 27 1.56 6.76 -0.97
C PHE A 27 2.28 5.86 -1.99
N VAL A 28 1.72 5.65 -3.19
CA VAL A 28 2.38 4.90 -4.27
C VAL A 28 3.71 5.55 -4.69
N ASP A 29 3.78 6.88 -4.75
CA ASP A 29 5.04 7.61 -4.94
C ASP A 29 6.05 7.32 -3.82
N THR A 30 5.58 7.20 -2.58
CA THR A 30 6.41 6.87 -1.41
C THR A 30 6.91 5.43 -1.50
N ALA A 31 6.02 4.47 -1.74
CA ALA A 31 6.35 3.06 -1.89
C ALA A 31 7.36 2.83 -3.03
N ALA A 32 7.20 3.51 -4.17
CA ALA A 32 8.16 3.47 -5.27
C ALA A 32 9.55 3.93 -4.83
N ARG A 33 9.66 5.04 -4.09
CA ARG A 33 10.94 5.52 -3.54
C ARG A 33 11.55 4.54 -2.53
N LEU A 34 10.73 3.91 -1.70
CA LEU A 34 11.17 2.89 -0.74
C LEU A 34 11.72 1.65 -1.45
N HIS A 35 11.06 1.16 -2.51
CA HIS A 35 11.64 0.10 -3.34
C HIS A 35 12.95 0.55 -4.02
N GLY A 36 13.05 1.82 -4.44
CA GLY A 36 14.30 2.39 -4.94
C GLY A 36 15.43 2.35 -3.90
N LEU A 37 15.14 2.70 -2.65
CA LEU A 37 16.08 2.56 -1.54
C LEU A 37 16.45 1.09 -1.28
N ALA A 38 15.46 0.19 -1.33
CA ALA A 38 15.67 -1.23 -1.14
C ALA A 38 16.52 -1.85 -2.27
N VAL A 39 16.39 -1.37 -3.51
CA VAL A 39 17.30 -1.72 -4.63
C VAL A 39 18.73 -1.30 -4.29
N TRP A 40 18.91 -0.06 -3.82
CA TRP A 40 20.24 0.47 -3.49
C TRP A 40 20.92 -0.29 -2.35
N GLN A 41 20.16 -0.69 -1.32
CA GLN A 41 20.67 -1.35 -0.12
C GLN A 41 20.57 -2.88 -0.15
N ALA A 42 20.10 -3.46 -1.25
CA ALA A 42 19.81 -4.89 -1.35
C ALA A 42 21.04 -5.75 -0.99
N PRO A 43 20.88 -6.80 -0.13
CA PRO A 43 21.99 -7.64 0.30
C PRO A 43 22.50 -8.59 -0.81
N HIS A 44 21.69 -8.80 -1.86
CA HIS A 44 22.02 -9.68 -2.97
C HIS A 44 21.20 -9.35 -4.22
N TRP A 45 21.66 -9.80 -5.39
CA TRP A 45 21.04 -9.47 -6.68
C TRP A 45 19.58 -9.90 -6.81
N ARG A 46 19.15 -10.99 -6.16
CA ARG A 46 17.74 -11.39 -6.15
C ARG A 46 16.83 -10.34 -5.49
N ALA A 47 17.32 -9.64 -4.48
CA ALA A 47 16.59 -8.55 -3.82
C ALA A 47 16.56 -7.30 -4.71
N VAL A 48 17.64 -7.03 -5.46
CA VAL A 48 17.67 -5.97 -6.48
C VAL A 48 16.58 -6.20 -7.51
N THR A 49 16.54 -7.39 -8.13
CA THR A 49 15.59 -7.65 -9.22
C THR A 49 14.13 -7.66 -8.74
N ARG A 50 13.87 -8.15 -7.52
CA ARG A 50 12.53 -8.12 -6.92
C ARG A 50 12.04 -6.69 -6.68
N ASN A 51 12.84 -5.86 -5.99
CA ASN A 51 12.46 -4.49 -5.70
C ASN A 51 12.37 -3.63 -6.98
N ALA A 52 13.22 -3.88 -7.97
CA ALA A 52 13.11 -3.22 -9.27
C ALA A 52 11.81 -3.60 -10.01
N GLY A 53 11.38 -4.86 -9.91
CA GLY A 53 10.10 -5.33 -10.45
C GLY A 53 8.90 -4.65 -9.78
N ALA A 54 8.90 -4.58 -8.45
CA ALA A 54 7.85 -3.88 -7.70
C ALA A 54 7.80 -2.38 -8.04
N LEU A 55 8.96 -1.71 -8.04
CA LEU A 55 9.08 -0.32 -8.50
C LEU A 55 8.52 -0.11 -9.92
N HIS A 56 8.78 -1.05 -10.83
CA HIS A 56 8.21 -0.98 -12.18
C HIS A 56 6.68 -1.03 -12.13
N GLY A 57 6.08 -2.01 -11.42
CA GLY A 57 4.62 -2.13 -11.31
C GLY A 57 3.94 -0.89 -10.73
N LEU A 58 4.54 -0.26 -9.72
CA LEU A 58 4.03 0.99 -9.12
C LEU A 58 4.08 2.15 -10.13
N THR A 59 5.18 2.28 -10.88
CA THR A 59 5.42 3.40 -11.82
C THR A 59 4.80 3.19 -13.20
N THR A 60 4.25 2.00 -13.48
CA THR A 60 3.53 1.68 -14.71
C THR A 60 2.08 1.28 -14.40
N GLU A 61 1.81 0.00 -14.14
CA GLU A 61 0.46 -0.57 -14.02
C GLU A 61 -0.43 0.20 -13.02
N GLN A 62 0.11 0.54 -11.85
CA GLN A 62 -0.68 1.25 -10.84
C GLN A 62 -0.89 2.73 -11.22
N THR A 63 0.11 3.37 -11.84
CA THR A 63 -0.02 4.71 -12.40
C THR A 63 -1.05 4.76 -13.54
N GLU A 64 -1.08 3.74 -14.41
CA GLU A 64 -2.09 3.57 -15.46
C GLU A 64 -3.48 3.37 -14.87
N TYR A 65 -3.61 2.59 -13.80
CA TYR A 65 -4.87 2.47 -13.05
C TYR A 65 -5.37 3.83 -12.57
N PHE A 66 -4.53 4.65 -11.92
CA PHE A 66 -4.97 5.98 -11.44
C PHE A 66 -5.39 6.90 -12.58
N ALA A 67 -4.65 6.88 -13.69
CA ALA A 67 -5.00 7.65 -14.88
C ALA A 67 -6.35 7.21 -15.47
N ALA A 68 -6.59 5.91 -15.59
CA ALA A 68 -7.86 5.34 -16.06
C ALA A 68 -9.02 5.66 -15.10
N ALA A 69 -8.80 5.53 -13.79
CA ALA A 69 -9.78 5.84 -12.76
C ALA A 69 -10.23 7.31 -12.84
N ARG A 70 -9.28 8.25 -12.91
CA ARG A 70 -9.57 9.69 -13.03
C ARG A 70 -10.24 10.06 -14.36
N ALA A 71 -9.93 9.34 -15.44
CA ALA A 71 -10.57 9.56 -16.74
C ALA A 71 -12.02 9.05 -16.77
N ALA A 72 -12.28 7.87 -16.19
CA ALA A 72 -13.61 7.29 -16.10
C ALA A 72 -14.50 8.00 -15.08
N TRP A 73 -13.89 8.59 -14.05
CA TRP A 73 -14.58 9.17 -12.91
C TRP A 73 -13.89 10.48 -12.47
N PRO A 74 -14.17 11.60 -13.17
CA PRO A 74 -13.46 12.87 -12.98
C PRO A 74 -13.98 13.69 -11.79
N LEU A 75 -14.24 13.02 -10.66
CA LEU A 75 -14.63 13.68 -9.42
C LEU A 75 -13.38 14.25 -8.75
N ALA A 76 -13.38 15.56 -8.49
CA ALA A 76 -12.28 16.20 -7.76
C ALA A 76 -12.31 15.78 -6.29
N ALA A 77 -11.13 15.44 -5.75
CA ALA A 77 -10.98 15.13 -4.33
C ALA A 77 -11.01 16.43 -3.50
N GLU A 78 -12.08 16.63 -2.73
CA GLU A 78 -12.16 17.70 -1.73
C GLU A 78 -11.47 17.24 -0.45
N VAL A 79 -10.20 17.62 -0.28
CA VAL A 79 -9.35 17.19 0.83
C VAL A 79 -9.19 18.32 1.85
N SER A 80 -9.73 18.12 3.05
CA SER A 80 -9.50 19.04 4.18
C SER A 80 -8.06 18.92 4.70
N ASP A 81 -7.55 19.96 5.36
CA ASP A 81 -6.23 19.92 6.02
C ASP A 81 -6.15 18.80 7.07
N ALA A 82 -7.26 18.51 7.74
CA ALA A 82 -7.34 17.42 8.71
C ALA A 82 -7.21 16.05 8.02
N ALA A 83 -7.93 15.83 6.91
CA ALA A 83 -7.83 14.62 6.10
C ALA A 83 -6.41 14.44 5.55
N ARG A 84 -5.80 15.51 5.03
CA ARG A 84 -4.42 15.47 4.50
C ARG A 84 -3.40 15.07 5.55
N ARG A 85 -3.49 15.62 6.78
CA ARG A 85 -2.61 15.24 7.89
C ARG A 85 -2.84 13.81 8.35
N ALA A 86 -4.08 13.35 8.39
CA ALA A 86 -4.38 11.97 8.78
C ALA A 86 -3.84 10.96 7.74
N ALA A 87 -3.95 11.29 6.45
CA ALA A 87 -3.40 10.47 5.38
C ALA A 87 -1.86 10.47 5.34
N SER A 88 -1.19 11.60 5.63
CA SER A 88 0.28 11.65 5.53
C SER A 88 1.01 10.72 6.51
N VAL A 89 0.35 10.33 7.61
CA VAL A 89 0.91 9.45 8.66
C VAL A 89 1.49 8.17 8.07
N LEU A 90 0.90 7.62 7.01
CA LEU A 90 1.39 6.40 6.36
C LEU A 90 2.76 6.60 5.73
N SER A 91 2.90 7.62 4.86
CA SER A 91 4.18 7.97 4.26
C SER A 91 5.21 8.39 5.30
N ASP A 92 4.79 9.20 6.28
CA ASP A 92 5.67 9.71 7.34
C ASP A 92 6.25 8.54 8.16
N TYR A 93 5.41 7.56 8.52
CA TYR A 93 5.85 6.36 9.23
C TYR A 93 6.80 5.51 8.39
N ALA A 94 6.45 5.25 7.12
CA ALA A 94 7.25 4.39 6.24
C ALA A 94 8.64 5.00 5.96
N VAL A 95 8.71 6.32 5.76
CA VAL A 95 9.98 7.04 5.59
C VAL A 95 10.80 7.02 6.89
N ALA A 96 10.20 7.31 8.03
CA ALA A 96 10.90 7.29 9.32
C ALA A 96 11.45 5.90 9.66
N ALA A 97 10.68 4.83 9.38
CA ALA A 97 11.15 3.46 9.54
C ALA A 97 12.33 3.16 8.61
N ALA A 98 12.28 3.60 7.36
CA ALA A 98 13.38 3.44 6.40
C ALA A 98 14.66 4.17 6.82
N GLU A 99 14.56 5.38 7.39
CA GLU A 99 15.69 6.13 7.94
C GLU A 99 16.32 5.44 9.16
N ASP A 100 15.48 4.84 10.01
CA ASP A 100 15.90 4.14 11.23
C ASP A 100 16.55 2.77 10.94
N GLY A 101 15.94 1.96 10.09
CA GLY A 101 16.30 0.55 9.94
C GLY A 101 16.71 0.12 8.54
N GLY A 102 16.76 1.02 7.56
CA GLY A 102 17.21 0.73 6.19
C GLY A 102 16.44 -0.43 5.53
N TYR A 103 17.16 -1.28 4.80
CA TYR A 103 16.58 -2.40 4.05
C TYR A 103 15.68 -3.33 4.89
N PRO A 104 16.08 -3.78 6.11
CA PRO A 104 15.19 -4.52 7.00
C PRO A 104 13.85 -3.82 7.29
N ALA A 105 13.88 -2.53 7.65
CA ALA A 105 12.68 -1.77 7.94
C ALA A 105 11.80 -1.62 6.70
N VAL A 106 12.40 -1.22 5.56
CA VAL A 106 11.69 -1.04 4.28
C VAL A 106 10.98 -2.32 3.87
N THR A 107 11.68 -3.46 3.90
CA THR A 107 11.11 -4.76 3.55
C THR A 107 9.94 -5.11 4.46
N THR A 108 10.07 -4.84 5.76
CA THR A 108 9.03 -5.14 6.75
C THR A 108 7.80 -4.26 6.62
N VAL A 109 7.96 -2.95 6.40
CA VAL A 109 6.81 -2.03 6.26
C VAL A 109 6.08 -2.24 4.93
N LEU A 110 6.80 -2.51 3.83
CA LEU A 110 6.17 -2.84 2.56
C LEU A 110 5.44 -4.18 2.64
N PHE A 111 6.02 -5.17 3.33
CA PHE A 111 5.33 -6.44 3.59
C PHE A 111 4.03 -6.23 4.37
N ALA A 112 4.03 -5.38 5.40
CA ALA A 112 2.84 -5.05 6.18
C ALA A 112 1.75 -4.41 5.32
N ALA A 113 2.10 -3.38 4.55
CA ALA A 113 1.19 -2.67 3.66
C ALA A 113 0.59 -3.64 2.62
N GLU A 114 1.42 -4.36 1.87
CA GLU A 114 0.92 -5.24 0.81
C GLU A 114 0.13 -6.44 1.36
N THR A 115 0.50 -6.98 2.52
CA THR A 115 -0.28 -8.04 3.19
C THR A 115 -1.66 -7.55 3.57
N LEU A 116 -1.78 -6.31 4.06
CA LEU A 116 -3.06 -5.69 4.35
C LEU A 116 -3.92 -5.62 3.09
N TYR A 117 -3.36 -5.07 2.00
CA TYR A 117 -4.02 -4.96 0.70
C TYR A 117 -4.48 -6.31 0.16
N LEU A 118 -3.58 -7.30 0.10
CA LEU A 118 -3.92 -8.66 -0.33
C LEU A 118 -5.06 -9.22 0.49
N THR A 119 -5.01 -9.05 1.82
CA THR A 119 -6.00 -9.61 2.74
C THR A 119 -7.39 -9.05 2.49
N TRP A 120 -7.52 -7.72 2.41
CA TRP A 120 -8.84 -7.11 2.31
C TRP A 120 -9.40 -7.18 0.88
N CYS A 121 -8.55 -7.00 -0.14
CA CYS A 121 -8.96 -7.11 -1.54
C CYS A 121 -9.38 -8.54 -1.88
N THR A 122 -8.66 -9.56 -1.40
CA THR A 122 -9.05 -10.97 -1.63
C THR A 122 -10.44 -11.27 -1.06
N ARG A 123 -10.76 -10.73 0.13
CA ARG A 123 -12.09 -10.89 0.72
C ARG A 123 -13.14 -10.16 -0.13
N ALA A 124 -12.95 -8.86 -0.37
CA ALA A 124 -13.87 -8.05 -1.18
C ALA A 124 -14.11 -8.63 -2.58
N HIS A 125 -13.09 -9.22 -3.21
CA HIS A 125 -13.21 -9.85 -4.53
C HIS A 125 -14.01 -11.17 -4.48
N ARG A 126 -13.86 -11.95 -3.40
CA ARG A 126 -14.47 -13.28 -3.27
C ARG A 126 -15.94 -13.21 -2.89
N ASP A 127 -16.29 -12.41 -1.89
CA ASP A 127 -17.62 -12.39 -1.27
C ASP A 127 -18.20 -11.00 -1.03
N GLY A 128 -17.51 -9.94 -1.45
CA GLY A 128 -18.01 -8.57 -1.42
C GLY A 128 -18.79 -8.17 -2.67
N THR A 129 -19.29 -6.93 -2.65
CA THR A 129 -19.97 -6.27 -3.75
C THR A 129 -19.37 -4.88 -4.02
N PRO A 130 -18.05 -4.78 -4.32
CA PRO A 130 -17.44 -3.49 -4.61
C PRO A 130 -18.14 -2.82 -5.79
N PRO A 131 -18.37 -1.50 -5.77
CA PRO A 131 -19.01 -0.81 -6.87
C PRO A 131 -18.20 -0.99 -8.17
N ALA A 132 -18.91 -1.14 -9.28
CA ALA A 132 -18.28 -1.36 -10.58
C ALA A 132 -17.38 -0.19 -11.01
N GLY A 133 -16.45 -0.47 -11.93
CA GLY A 133 -15.48 0.52 -12.40
C GLY A 133 -14.26 0.61 -11.48
N PRO A 134 -13.72 1.82 -11.22
CA PRO A 134 -12.42 1.98 -10.56
C PRO A 134 -12.29 1.27 -9.20
N ILE A 135 -13.38 1.16 -8.42
CA ILE A 135 -13.33 0.49 -7.11
C ILE A 135 -13.13 -1.02 -7.27
N ALA A 136 -13.96 -1.68 -8.08
CA ALA A 136 -13.80 -3.09 -8.38
C ALA A 136 -12.47 -3.40 -9.09
N ASP A 137 -12.00 -2.50 -9.98
CA ASP A 137 -10.72 -2.65 -10.68
C ASP A 137 -9.53 -2.62 -9.71
N TRP A 138 -9.58 -1.74 -8.71
CA TRP A 138 -8.56 -1.67 -7.64
C TRP A 138 -8.53 -2.92 -6.77
N VAL A 139 -9.70 -3.38 -6.34
CA VAL A 139 -9.84 -4.64 -5.60
C VAL A 139 -9.25 -5.79 -6.42
N ALA A 140 -9.62 -5.88 -7.70
CA ALA A 140 -9.11 -6.93 -8.58
C ALA A 140 -7.59 -6.86 -8.75
N LEU A 141 -7.01 -5.66 -8.93
CA LEU A 141 -5.57 -5.45 -9.10
C LEU A 141 -4.75 -6.14 -7.99
N HIS A 142 -5.17 -6.00 -6.73
CA HIS A 142 -4.51 -6.54 -5.55
C HIS A 142 -4.81 -8.02 -5.28
N THR A 143 -5.46 -8.71 -6.22
CA THR A 143 -5.72 -10.16 -6.15
C THR A 143 -5.08 -10.92 -7.31
N ARG A 144 -4.46 -10.22 -8.26
CA ARG A 144 -3.81 -10.84 -9.41
C ARG A 144 -2.51 -11.51 -8.99
N ASP A 145 -2.14 -12.57 -9.70
CA ASP A 145 -0.92 -13.35 -9.44
C ASP A 145 0.36 -12.50 -9.26
N PRO A 146 0.63 -11.43 -10.05
CA PRO A 146 1.79 -10.59 -9.80
C PRO A 146 1.82 -9.98 -8.41
N PHE A 147 0.68 -9.46 -7.93
CA PHE A 147 0.57 -8.88 -6.60
C PHE A 147 0.73 -9.93 -5.51
N VAL A 148 0.02 -11.06 -5.61
CA VAL A 148 0.13 -12.18 -4.65
C VAL A 148 1.58 -12.67 -4.54
N SER A 149 2.24 -12.87 -5.68
CA SER A 149 3.64 -13.31 -5.71
C SER A 149 4.61 -12.26 -5.13
N GLY A 150 4.27 -10.97 -5.24
CA GLY A 150 5.00 -9.87 -4.62
C GLY A 150 4.95 -9.94 -3.10
N VAL A 151 3.74 -10.12 -2.54
CA VAL A 151 3.55 -10.27 -1.08
C VAL A 151 4.28 -11.49 -0.55
N ASP A 152 4.17 -12.64 -1.22
CA ASP A 152 4.89 -13.86 -0.83
C ASP A 152 6.42 -13.64 -0.86
N ALA A 153 6.91 -12.90 -1.87
CA ALA A 153 8.33 -12.59 -2.00
C ALA A 153 8.84 -11.62 -0.92
N LEU A 154 8.00 -10.68 -0.48
CA LEU A 154 8.29 -9.79 0.65
C LEU A 154 8.31 -10.57 1.97
N GLY A 155 7.35 -11.46 2.21
CA GLY A 155 7.35 -12.34 3.39
C GLY A 155 8.61 -13.20 3.47
N ALA A 156 8.98 -13.84 2.36
CA ALA A 156 10.24 -14.59 2.29
C ALA A 156 11.48 -13.70 2.48
N ALA A 157 11.43 -12.43 2.05
CA ALA A 157 12.54 -11.50 2.27
C ALA A 157 12.66 -11.08 3.74
N VAL A 158 11.54 -10.96 4.47
CA VAL A 158 11.54 -10.76 5.93
C VAL A 158 12.15 -11.97 6.64
N ASP A 159 11.77 -13.19 6.25
CA ASP A 159 12.34 -14.44 6.82
C ASP A 159 13.85 -14.59 6.56
N GLU A 160 14.36 -13.94 5.50
CA GLU A 160 15.77 -13.95 5.12
C GLU A 160 16.59 -12.84 5.79
N LEU A 161 15.97 -11.95 6.57
CA LEU A 161 16.69 -10.88 7.26
C LEU A 161 17.69 -11.45 8.27
N PRO A 162 18.85 -10.79 8.47
CA PRO A 162 19.86 -11.29 9.39
C PRO A 162 19.33 -11.31 10.83
N ALA A 163 19.77 -12.31 11.60
CA ALA A 163 19.31 -12.52 12.98
C ALA A 163 19.72 -11.42 13.98
N ASP A 164 20.55 -10.46 13.58
CA ASP A 164 20.89 -9.28 14.37
C ASP A 164 19.83 -8.17 14.28
N VAL A 165 18.83 -8.32 13.40
CA VAL A 165 17.59 -7.55 13.40
C VAL A 165 16.61 -8.23 14.35
N PRO A 166 16.32 -7.65 15.53
CA PRO A 166 15.50 -8.33 16.54
C PRO A 166 14.03 -8.47 16.11
N ASP A 167 13.41 -9.60 16.46
CA ASP A 167 11.99 -9.88 16.15
C ASP A 167 11.03 -8.82 16.70
N ASP A 168 11.32 -8.25 17.88
CA ASP A 168 10.51 -7.18 18.46
C ASP A 168 10.61 -5.89 17.65
N ARG A 169 11.73 -5.66 16.95
CA ARG A 169 11.87 -4.54 16.01
C ARG A 169 11.07 -4.77 14.73
N LEU A 170 11.14 -5.97 14.16
CA LEU A 170 10.34 -6.35 12.99
C LEU A 170 8.85 -6.22 13.31
N ALA A 171 8.42 -6.75 14.47
CA ALA A 171 7.05 -6.63 14.93
C ALA A 171 6.62 -5.17 15.08
N ALA A 172 7.47 -4.32 15.67
CA ALA A 172 7.17 -2.89 15.83
C ALA A 172 6.99 -2.16 14.50
N TRP A 173 7.86 -2.41 13.50
CA TRP A 173 7.71 -1.85 12.16
C TRP A 173 6.44 -2.33 11.47
N PHE A 174 6.17 -3.64 11.56
CA PHE A 174 5.00 -4.24 10.94
C PHE A 174 3.71 -3.69 11.55
N THR A 175 3.58 -3.70 12.88
CA THR A 175 2.35 -3.22 13.55
C THR A 175 2.17 -1.71 13.41
N GLY A 176 3.26 -0.93 13.50
CA GLY A 176 3.15 0.51 13.34
C GLY A 176 2.77 0.91 11.91
N MET A 177 3.19 0.13 10.90
CA MET A 177 2.70 0.33 9.54
C MET A 177 1.21 0.04 9.43
N LEU A 178 0.72 -1.04 10.04
CA LEU A 178 -0.73 -1.35 10.06
C LEU A 178 -1.56 -0.29 10.81
N ASP A 179 -1.03 0.29 11.89
CA ASP A 179 -1.70 1.39 12.60
C ASP A 179 -1.77 2.68 11.75
N ALA A 180 -0.69 2.95 10.99
CA ALA A 180 -0.65 4.06 10.05
C ALA A 180 -1.63 3.83 8.89
N GLU A 181 -1.74 2.60 8.38
CA GLU A 181 -2.72 2.20 7.36
C GLU A 181 -4.16 2.42 7.84
N ILE A 182 -4.46 2.13 9.12
CA ILE A 182 -5.78 2.40 9.70
C ILE A 182 -6.10 3.90 9.64
N SER A 183 -5.15 4.73 10.06
CA SER A 183 -5.32 6.19 10.05
C SER A 183 -5.48 6.74 8.63
N PHE A 184 -4.69 6.21 7.70
CA PHE A 184 -4.75 6.56 6.27
C PHE A 184 -6.11 6.25 5.65
N HIS A 185 -6.62 5.03 5.85
CA HIS A 185 -7.90 4.61 5.29
C HIS A 185 -9.09 5.30 5.94
N ASP A 186 -9.04 5.61 7.24
CA ASP A 186 -10.12 6.36 7.90
C ASP A 186 -10.09 7.87 7.58
N ALA A 187 -8.98 8.40 7.04
CA ALA A 187 -8.83 9.81 6.67
C ALA A 187 -9.81 10.27 5.58
N VAL A 188 -10.34 9.35 4.77
CA VAL A 188 -11.29 9.66 3.68
C VAL A 188 -12.63 10.19 4.18
N TYR A 189 -12.93 10.01 5.48
CA TYR A 189 -14.17 10.44 6.13
C TYR A 189 -14.04 11.79 6.87
N LEU A 190 -12.91 12.48 6.72
CA LEU A 190 -12.60 13.79 7.33
C LEU A 190 -12.76 14.97 6.35
#